data_AF-A0AAD4ENR8-F1
#
_entry.id   AF-A0AAD4ENR8-F1
#
_cell.length_a   1.000
_cell.length_b   1.000
_cell.length_c   1.000
_cell.angle_alpha   90.00
_cell.angle_beta   90.00
_cell.angle_gamma   90.00
#
_symmetry.space_group_name_H-M   'P 1'
#
loop_
_entity.id
_entity.type
_entity.pdbx_description
1 polymer ?
#
loop_
_entity_poly.entity_id
_entity_poly.type
_entity_poly.pdbx_seq_one_letter_code
_entity_poly.pdbx_strand_id
1 'polypeptide(L)'
;MWPAIRLPCDVAVEKARGWRSSIVASASTAPTAAIFASFSLFWVLRGLNCLATSSRDSPRASLGRLLIKLPRRWLTCTPKVYVTEVNVTAANIVFGLSDIDQYTEGHLFSLFGTPETAPLETESGEAAGPEAPPFIVKPLDFLASKENIIRWDVQLLDFDQSFPTSSPPDDMLGTPPEYLAPEVAVGQNASPASDVWALACSIFRLRSGQGPFAGIEVSSPGDALVMIIRTLGDLPDEWQHTLFDYHGRPTRDAENGALLPEVTYRRSLRDLVYNIYDSPENGIVETGKVRPDYQAWDKTDNVPYPPCFADMAWKPKATKIDNVYLHGYDDDTDELLEAMPKIPETEAALLYDLLSRVFVYDPAKRITLDEMLRHPWFHIDDGDKLQHED
;
A
#
# COMPACT_ATOMS: atom_id res chain seq x y z
N MET A 1 -21.35 20.78 1.49
CA MET A 1 -20.55 21.79 2.22
C MET A 1 -19.42 21.00 2.84
N TRP A 2 -18.26 20.94 2.16
CA TRP A 2 -17.13 20.11 2.58
C TRP A 2 -16.39 20.77 3.75
N PRO A 3 -15.83 20.03 4.72
CA PRO A 3 -14.97 20.61 5.74
C PRO A 3 -13.64 21.04 5.10
N ALA A 4 -13.30 22.32 5.26
CA ALA A 4 -12.08 22.93 4.74
C ALA A 4 -10.82 22.24 5.28
N ILE A 5 -9.92 21.85 4.38
CA ILE A 5 -8.58 21.37 4.75
C ILE A 5 -7.75 22.60 5.13
N ARG A 6 -7.46 22.75 6.42
CA ARG A 6 -6.63 23.84 6.97
C ARG A 6 -5.16 23.40 6.97
N LEU A 7 -4.27 24.23 6.41
CA LEU A 7 -2.82 24.04 6.49
C LEU A 7 -2.19 25.20 7.30
N PRO A 8 -1.28 24.91 8.25
CA PRO A 8 -0.62 25.96 9.04
C PRO A 8 0.41 26.74 8.21
N CYS A 9 0.37 28.07 8.33
CA CYS A 9 1.13 29.03 7.51
C CYS A 9 2.67 28.92 7.60
N ASP A 10 3.23 28.39 8.69
CA ASP A 10 4.67 28.48 8.93
C ASP A 10 5.51 27.41 8.21
N VAL A 11 4.89 26.33 7.73
CA VAL A 11 5.62 25.23 7.03
C VAL A 11 5.85 25.54 5.54
N ALA A 12 5.04 26.43 4.95
CA ALA A 12 5.08 26.71 3.51
C ALA A 12 6.26 27.61 3.09
N VAL A 13 6.75 28.49 3.98
CA VAL A 13 7.73 29.53 3.62
C VAL A 13 9.18 29.02 3.68
N GLU A 14 9.51 28.10 4.59
CA GLU A 14 10.89 27.59 4.71
C GLU A 14 11.25 26.55 3.65
N LYS A 15 10.31 25.68 3.24
CA LYS A 15 10.59 24.69 2.17
C LYS A 15 10.73 25.31 0.78
N ALA A 16 10.14 26.48 0.54
CA ALA A 16 10.21 27.18 -0.75
C ALA A 16 11.58 27.83 -1.05
N ARG A 17 12.45 28.04 -0.05
CA ARG A 17 13.77 28.66 -0.26
C ARG A 17 14.84 27.68 -0.77
N GLY A 18 14.66 26.38 -0.56
CA GLY A 18 15.65 25.35 -0.94
C GLY A 18 15.61 24.88 -2.40
N TRP A 19 14.56 25.24 -3.16
CA TRP A 19 14.28 24.66 -4.49
C TRP A 19 14.49 25.63 -5.68
N ARG A 20 15.12 26.80 -5.45
CA ARG A 20 15.25 27.87 -6.47
C ARG A 20 16.36 27.66 -7.53
N SER A 21 17.06 26.53 -7.59
CA SER A 21 18.22 26.39 -8.49
C SER A 21 18.03 25.49 -9.70
N SER A 22 16.85 24.89 -9.94
CA SER A 22 16.59 24.19 -11.21
C SER A 22 15.10 24.17 -11.50
N ILE A 23 14.72 24.47 -12.75
CA ILE A 23 13.35 24.71 -13.24
C ILE A 23 12.92 26.18 -13.10
N VAL A 24 13.69 27.06 -13.75
CA VAL A 24 13.15 28.29 -14.34
C VAL A 24 13.14 28.07 -15.86
N ALA A 25 11.98 27.75 -16.42
CA ALA A 25 11.60 28.14 -17.78
C ALA A 25 10.11 27.84 -18.03
N SER A 26 9.39 28.89 -18.43
CA SER A 26 8.00 28.96 -18.92
C SER A 26 6.86 28.64 -17.95
N ALA A 27 6.60 29.58 -17.02
CA ALA A 27 5.24 29.81 -16.54
C ALA A 27 4.42 30.47 -17.67
N SER A 28 3.38 29.79 -18.15
CA SER A 28 2.30 30.42 -18.92
C SER A 28 1.00 30.28 -18.13
N THR A 29 0.16 31.31 -18.17
CA THR A 29 -1.04 31.55 -17.36
C THR A 29 -2.24 30.68 -17.75
N ALA A 30 -2.05 29.37 -17.85
CA ALA A 30 -3.10 28.44 -18.25
C ALA A 30 -3.37 27.40 -17.13
N PRO A 31 -4.61 26.91 -16.98
CA PRO A 31 -4.98 25.86 -16.02
C PRO A 31 -4.18 24.55 -16.22
N THR A 32 -3.46 24.41 -17.33
CA THR A 32 -2.49 23.34 -17.61
C THR A 32 -1.29 23.32 -16.67
N ALA A 33 -0.80 24.47 -16.21
CA ALA A 33 0.33 24.51 -15.28
C ALA A 33 -0.01 23.90 -13.91
N ALA A 34 -1.28 23.92 -13.51
CA ALA A 34 -1.76 23.28 -12.28
C ALA A 34 -1.89 21.76 -12.41
N ILE A 35 -2.18 21.25 -13.62
CA ILE A 35 -2.19 19.81 -13.91
C ILE A 35 -0.77 19.24 -13.86
N PHE A 36 0.23 20.00 -14.32
CA PHE A 36 1.63 19.58 -14.28
C PHE A 36 2.34 19.86 -12.94
N ALA A 37 1.96 20.89 -12.19
CA ALA A 37 2.51 21.18 -10.86
C ALA A 37 2.07 20.16 -9.79
N SER A 38 1.05 19.34 -10.06
CA SER A 38 0.64 18.23 -9.20
C SER A 38 1.48 16.96 -9.36
N PHE A 39 2.49 16.94 -10.24
CA PHE A 39 3.40 15.78 -10.38
C PHE A 39 4.48 15.67 -9.29
N SER A 40 4.58 16.64 -8.38
CA SER A 40 5.51 16.61 -7.25
C SER A 40 4.78 16.86 -5.93
N LEU A 41 3.84 16.00 -5.55
CA LEU A 41 3.34 15.95 -4.18
C LEU A 41 2.60 14.63 -3.87
N PHE A 42 3.35 13.58 -3.52
CA PHE A 42 3.04 12.58 -2.48
C PHE A 42 1.62 11.97 -2.31
N TRP A 43 0.73 12.04 -3.30
CA TRP A 43 -0.70 11.76 -3.11
C TRP A 43 -1.38 10.94 -4.21
N VAL A 44 -0.65 10.05 -4.88
CA VAL A 44 -1.25 9.05 -5.79
C VAL A 44 -1.95 7.93 -5.01
N LEU A 45 -1.73 7.75 -3.69
CA LEU A 45 -2.07 6.48 -3.03
C LEU A 45 -2.97 6.54 -1.78
N ARG A 46 -3.38 7.71 -1.25
CA ARG A 46 -4.39 7.72 -0.17
C ARG A 46 -5.78 7.28 -0.64
N GLY A 47 -6.11 7.43 -1.93
CA GLY A 47 -7.33 6.89 -2.53
C GLY A 47 -7.28 5.36 -2.74
N LEU A 48 -6.09 4.76 -2.72
CA LEU A 48 -5.85 3.33 -2.95
C LEU A 48 -5.84 2.52 -1.64
N ASN A 49 -6.11 3.14 -0.48
CA ASN A 49 -6.42 2.46 0.78
C ASN A 49 -7.71 1.61 0.73
N CYS A 50 -8.41 1.60 -0.40
CA CYS A 50 -9.62 0.82 -0.64
C CYS A 50 -9.49 -0.20 -1.79
N LEU A 51 -8.28 -0.44 -2.31
CA LEU A 51 -8.07 -1.54 -3.24
C LEU A 51 -7.98 -2.85 -2.47
N ALA A 52 -9.10 -3.57 -2.43
CA ALA A 52 -9.03 -5.01 -2.41
C ALA A 52 -8.95 -5.47 -3.87
N THR A 53 -7.96 -6.28 -4.22
CA THR A 53 -7.96 -6.96 -5.52
C THR A 53 -9.00 -8.08 -5.48
N SER A 54 -9.82 -8.23 -6.52
CA SER A 54 -10.75 -9.36 -6.60
C SER A 54 -10.01 -10.65 -6.97
N SER A 55 -10.50 -11.80 -6.53
CA SER A 55 -10.08 -13.10 -7.09
C SER A 55 -10.44 -13.31 -8.56
N ARG A 56 -11.31 -12.46 -9.13
CA ARG A 56 -11.70 -12.50 -10.53
C ARG A 56 -10.52 -12.01 -11.37
N ASP A 57 -9.97 -12.96 -12.12
CA ASP A 57 -8.85 -12.92 -13.07
C ASP A 57 -8.01 -11.64 -13.21
N SER A 58 -6.68 -11.83 -13.14
CA SER A 58 -5.59 -10.96 -13.62
C SER A 58 -4.76 -10.12 -12.61
N PRO A 59 -5.20 -9.76 -11.39
CA PRO A 59 -4.34 -9.06 -10.44
C PRO A 59 -3.13 -9.89 -9.99
N ARG A 60 -3.32 -11.21 -9.81
CA ARG A 60 -2.29 -12.15 -9.34
C ARG A 60 -1.22 -12.39 -10.38
N ALA A 61 -1.63 -12.64 -11.62
CA ALA A 61 -0.72 -12.75 -12.76
C ALA A 61 0.04 -11.43 -13.01
N SER A 62 -0.54 -10.29 -12.65
CA SER A 62 0.09 -8.97 -12.73
C SER A 62 1.11 -8.72 -11.62
N LEU A 63 0.86 -9.20 -10.39
CA LEU A 63 1.86 -9.29 -9.33
C LEU A 63 2.95 -10.33 -9.64
N GLY A 64 2.63 -11.45 -10.27
CA GLY A 64 3.63 -12.39 -10.79
C GLY A 64 4.50 -11.72 -11.86
N ARG A 65 3.87 -10.98 -12.79
CA ARG A 65 4.56 -10.16 -13.79
C ARG A 65 5.34 -8.98 -13.19
N LEU A 66 4.89 -8.39 -12.08
CA LEU A 66 5.62 -7.39 -11.28
C LEU A 66 6.97 -7.94 -10.90
N LEU A 67 6.98 -9.13 -10.32
CA LEU A 67 8.16 -9.71 -9.72
C LEU A 67 9.10 -10.31 -10.79
N ILE A 68 8.56 -10.79 -11.91
CA ILE A 68 9.36 -11.21 -13.07
C ILE A 68 10.00 -9.99 -13.77
N LYS A 69 9.35 -8.81 -13.71
CA LYS A 69 9.85 -7.54 -14.24
C LYS A 69 10.61 -6.68 -13.23
N LEU A 70 10.46 -6.93 -11.91
CA LEU A 70 11.39 -6.49 -10.87
C LEU A 70 12.72 -7.02 -11.37
N PRO A 71 13.57 -6.15 -11.89
CA PRO A 71 14.45 -6.60 -12.94
C PRO A 71 15.35 -7.70 -12.40
N ARG A 72 15.73 -8.63 -13.26
CA ARG A 72 17.07 -9.22 -13.16
C ARG A 72 18.15 -8.15 -12.92
N ARG A 73 17.91 -6.85 -13.20
CA ARG A 73 18.73 -5.66 -12.81
C ARG A 73 18.74 -5.31 -11.32
N TRP A 74 17.73 -5.64 -10.50
CA TRP A 74 17.80 -5.51 -9.03
C TRP A 74 18.95 -6.35 -8.45
N LEU A 75 19.25 -7.48 -9.11
CA LEU A 75 20.36 -8.39 -8.82
C LEU A 75 21.59 -8.18 -9.71
N THR A 76 21.55 -7.29 -10.72
CA THR A 76 22.64 -7.13 -11.72
C THR A 76 22.85 -5.68 -12.18
N CYS A 77 22.84 -4.72 -11.27
CA CYS A 77 23.60 -3.49 -11.51
C CYS A 77 25.10 -3.85 -11.44
N THR A 78 25.63 -4.39 -12.56
CA THR A 78 26.94 -5.04 -12.73
C THR A 78 27.04 -6.46 -12.11
N PRO A 79 27.90 -7.36 -12.63
CA PRO A 79 27.95 -8.77 -12.19
C PRO A 79 28.38 -9.02 -10.73
N LYS A 80 28.46 -7.99 -9.86
CA LYS A 80 29.01 -8.09 -8.49
C LYS A 80 28.40 -7.13 -7.46
N VAL A 81 27.31 -6.42 -7.75
CA VAL A 81 26.71 -5.49 -6.77
C VAL A 81 25.22 -5.82 -6.59
N TYR A 82 24.91 -6.43 -5.46
CA TYR A 82 23.53 -6.60 -4.99
C TYR A 82 23.06 -5.27 -4.39
N VAL A 83 21.83 -4.87 -4.66
CA VAL A 83 21.21 -3.67 -4.09
C VAL A 83 20.08 -4.09 -3.16
N THR A 84 19.97 -3.42 -2.02
CA THR A 84 18.85 -3.57 -1.07
C THR A 84 17.97 -2.34 -1.19
N GLU A 85 16.67 -2.53 -1.41
CA GLU A 85 15.64 -1.49 -1.48
C GLU A 85 14.77 -1.55 -0.24
N VAL A 86 15.10 -0.70 0.72
CA VAL A 86 14.46 -0.73 2.03
C VAL A 86 13.06 -0.13 2.01
N ASN A 87 12.58 0.35 0.86
CA ASN A 87 11.28 0.99 0.72
C ASN A 87 10.32 0.23 -0.22
N VAL A 88 10.40 -1.11 -0.26
CA VAL A 88 9.38 -1.93 -0.96
C VAL A 88 8.07 -1.90 -0.19
N THR A 89 7.24 -0.92 -0.52
CA THR A 89 5.91 -0.75 0.05
C THR A 89 4.86 -0.80 -1.06
N ALA A 90 3.60 -1.06 -0.69
CA ALA A 90 2.49 -0.99 -1.64
C ALA A 90 2.33 0.41 -2.27
N ALA A 91 2.88 1.46 -1.64
CA ALA A 91 2.90 2.81 -2.19
C ALA A 91 3.93 3.00 -3.32
N ASN A 92 5.02 2.25 -3.30
CA ASN A 92 6.07 2.36 -4.32
C ASN A 92 5.86 1.39 -5.49
N ILE A 93 4.85 0.52 -5.41
CA ILE A 93 4.42 -0.34 -6.50
C ILE A 93 3.30 0.38 -7.26
N VAL A 94 3.59 0.82 -8.48
CA VAL A 94 2.65 1.59 -9.31
C VAL A 94 2.27 0.83 -10.56
N PHE A 95 1.03 1.00 -11.03
CA PHE A 95 0.60 0.53 -12.33
C PHE A 95 1.00 1.52 -13.43
N GLY A 96 1.39 1.01 -14.59
CA GLY A 96 1.60 1.84 -15.77
C GLY A 96 0.29 2.41 -16.30
N LEU A 97 0.36 3.57 -16.97
CA LEU A 97 -0.79 4.15 -17.68
C LEU A 97 -0.67 3.94 -19.19
N SER A 98 -1.80 3.75 -19.85
CA SER A 98 -1.89 3.55 -21.31
C SER A 98 -1.87 4.88 -22.06
N ASP A 99 -0.78 5.16 -22.77
CA ASP A 99 -0.66 6.25 -23.75
C ASP A 99 -1.08 7.65 -23.25
N ILE A 100 -0.97 7.90 -21.94
CA ILE A 100 -1.40 9.18 -21.34
C ILE A 100 -0.67 10.39 -21.92
N ASP A 101 0.58 10.22 -22.36
CA ASP A 101 1.39 11.27 -22.98
C ASP A 101 0.79 11.79 -24.31
N GLN A 102 -0.13 11.03 -24.91
CA GLN A 102 -0.80 11.40 -26.16
C GLN A 102 -2.14 12.09 -25.92
N TYR A 103 -2.58 12.22 -24.66
CA TYR A 103 -3.92 12.70 -24.36
C TYR A 103 -3.96 14.23 -24.44
N THR A 104 -4.97 14.74 -25.12
CA THR A 104 -5.30 16.17 -25.08
C THR A 104 -6.08 16.49 -23.81
N GLU A 105 -6.12 17.76 -23.40
CA GLU A 105 -6.98 18.22 -22.31
C GLU A 105 -8.44 17.79 -22.51
N GLY A 106 -8.95 17.88 -23.75
CA GLY A 106 -10.30 17.46 -24.08
C GLY A 106 -10.54 15.97 -23.82
N HIS A 107 -9.54 15.12 -24.08
CA HIS A 107 -9.62 13.69 -23.74
C HIS A 107 -9.63 13.49 -22.23
N LEU A 108 -8.75 14.17 -21.48
CA LEU A 108 -8.74 14.09 -20.01
C LEU A 108 -10.09 14.52 -19.41
N PHE A 109 -10.71 15.58 -19.93
CA PHE A 109 -12.04 16.01 -19.47
C PHE A 109 -13.14 15.04 -19.86
N SER A 110 -13.01 14.32 -20.98
CA SER A 110 -13.99 13.30 -21.36
C SER A 110 -13.96 12.10 -20.39
N LEU A 111 -12.75 11.73 -19.93
CA LEU A 111 -12.50 10.60 -19.03
C LEU A 111 -12.91 10.92 -17.59
N PHE A 112 -12.51 12.09 -17.09
CA PHE A 112 -12.63 12.43 -15.66
C PHE A 112 -13.59 13.56 -15.35
N GLY A 113 -14.07 14.27 -16.36
CA GLY A 113 -14.79 15.54 -16.19
C GLY A 113 -13.85 16.74 -16.06
N THR A 114 -14.44 17.91 -15.85
CA THR A 114 -13.67 19.15 -15.65
C THR A 114 -13.06 19.19 -14.25
N PRO A 115 -11.82 19.70 -14.07
CA PRO A 115 -11.18 19.80 -12.76
C PRO A 115 -12.06 20.53 -11.75
N GLU A 116 -12.24 19.91 -10.58
CA GLU A 116 -12.91 20.54 -9.46
C GLU A 116 -11.91 21.42 -8.70
N THR A 117 -12.24 22.70 -8.53
CA THR A 117 -11.37 23.66 -7.85
C THR A 117 -12.09 24.33 -6.68
N ALA A 118 -11.34 24.71 -5.65
CA ALA A 118 -11.83 25.51 -4.54
C ALA A 118 -10.84 26.65 -4.22
N PRO A 119 -11.29 27.79 -3.67
CA PRO A 119 -10.38 28.83 -3.19
C PRO A 119 -9.37 28.28 -2.18
N LEU A 120 -8.13 28.79 -2.21
CA LEU A 120 -7.17 28.48 -1.16
C LEU A 120 -7.53 29.27 0.11
N GLU A 121 -7.88 28.57 1.18
CA GLU A 121 -8.15 29.16 2.49
C GLU A 121 -6.98 28.85 3.44
N THR A 122 -6.47 29.88 4.11
CA THR A 122 -5.46 29.69 5.16
C THR A 122 -6.15 29.33 6.48
N GLU A 123 -5.43 28.66 7.38
CA GLU A 123 -5.96 28.35 8.71
C GLU A 123 -6.31 29.60 9.52
N SER A 124 -5.56 30.70 9.34
CA SER A 124 -5.82 31.98 9.98
C SER A 124 -7.01 32.74 9.38
N GLY A 125 -7.50 32.33 8.20
CA GLY A 125 -8.53 33.04 7.44
C GLY A 125 -8.01 34.28 6.70
N GLU A 126 -6.71 34.59 6.79
CA GLU A 126 -6.08 35.67 6.04
C GLU A 126 -5.81 35.23 4.59
N ALA A 127 -5.78 36.19 3.66
CA ALA A 127 -5.46 35.89 2.27
C ALA A 127 -4.02 35.35 2.17
N ALA A 128 -3.85 34.25 1.43
CA ALA A 128 -2.52 33.73 1.16
C ALA A 128 -1.69 34.76 0.39
N GLY A 129 -0.39 34.85 0.70
CA GLY A 129 0.52 35.78 0.03
C GLY A 129 0.64 35.50 -1.48
N PRO A 130 1.24 36.42 -2.27
CA PRO A 130 1.30 36.32 -3.73
C PRO A 130 2.05 35.08 -4.26
N GLU A 131 2.81 34.40 -3.40
CA GLU A 131 3.55 33.18 -3.71
C GLU A 131 2.66 31.91 -3.65
N ALA A 132 1.44 32.01 -3.10
CA ALA A 132 0.52 30.88 -2.99
C ALA A 132 -0.49 30.86 -4.15
N PRO A 133 -0.88 29.68 -4.65
CA PRO A 133 -1.88 29.58 -5.71
C PRO A 133 -3.24 30.10 -5.21
N PRO A 134 -4.03 30.79 -6.05
CA PRO A 134 -5.32 31.36 -5.63
C PRO A 134 -6.41 30.30 -5.41
N PHE A 135 -6.20 29.07 -5.88
CA PHE A 135 -7.11 27.95 -5.73
C PHE A 135 -6.35 26.64 -5.56
N ILE A 136 -7.01 25.68 -4.95
CA ILE A 136 -6.61 24.27 -4.91
C ILE A 136 -7.42 23.49 -5.95
N VAL A 137 -6.83 22.39 -6.42
CA VAL A 137 -7.45 21.47 -7.36
C VAL A 137 -7.66 20.14 -6.64
N LYS A 138 -8.86 19.56 -6.77
CA LYS A 138 -9.14 18.24 -6.22
C LYS A 138 -8.25 17.19 -6.92
N PRO A 139 -7.59 16.29 -6.16
CA PRO A 139 -6.82 15.20 -6.75
C PRO A 139 -7.68 14.32 -7.64
N LEU A 140 -7.09 13.85 -8.74
CA LEU A 140 -7.74 12.97 -9.68
C LEU A 140 -7.86 11.56 -9.11
N ASP A 141 -9.04 10.94 -9.22
CA ASP A 141 -9.21 9.51 -8.99
C ASP A 141 -9.12 8.77 -10.34
N PHE A 142 -8.00 8.08 -10.58
CA PHE A 142 -7.77 7.34 -11.81
C PHE A 142 -8.78 6.20 -12.02
N LEU A 143 -9.33 5.65 -10.94
CA LEU A 143 -10.35 4.60 -10.98
C LEU A 143 -11.75 5.16 -11.24
N ALA A 144 -11.94 6.48 -11.26
CA ALA A 144 -13.19 7.11 -11.68
C ALA A 144 -13.28 7.30 -13.21
N SER A 145 -12.22 6.97 -13.97
CA SER A 145 -12.20 7.06 -15.43
C SER A 145 -13.28 6.19 -16.07
N LYS A 146 -13.94 6.70 -17.10
CA LYS A 146 -14.93 5.93 -17.88
C LYS A 146 -14.32 4.79 -18.69
N GLU A 147 -13.02 4.85 -18.95
CA GLU A 147 -12.26 3.87 -19.74
C GLU A 147 -11.07 3.36 -18.94
N ASN A 148 -10.66 2.12 -19.21
CA ASN A 148 -9.49 1.54 -18.56
C ASN A 148 -8.21 2.13 -19.16
N ILE A 149 -7.58 3.01 -18.40
CA ILE A 149 -6.29 3.64 -18.72
C ILE A 149 -5.14 3.01 -17.94
N ILE A 150 -5.42 2.01 -17.10
CA ILE A 150 -4.44 1.36 -16.22
C ILE A 150 -3.98 0.07 -16.89
N ARG A 151 -2.66 -0.08 -16.99
CA ARG A 151 -2.04 -1.27 -17.55
C ARG A 151 -1.80 -2.29 -16.46
N TRP A 152 -1.80 -3.56 -16.86
CA TRP A 152 -1.52 -4.70 -15.98
C TRP A 152 -0.03 -4.86 -15.64
N ASP A 153 0.86 -4.10 -16.25
CA ASP A 153 2.24 -4.04 -15.81
C ASP A 153 2.43 -3.00 -14.72
N VAL A 154 3.18 -3.41 -13.72
CA VAL A 154 3.53 -2.60 -12.57
C VAL A 154 5.03 -2.33 -12.54
N GLN A 155 5.39 -1.24 -11.91
CA GLN A 155 6.74 -0.73 -11.79
C GLN A 155 7.03 -0.39 -10.33
N LEU A 156 8.28 -0.58 -9.92
CA LEU A 156 8.74 -0.09 -8.63
C LEU A 156 9.36 1.29 -8.81
N LEU A 157 9.00 2.21 -7.93
CA LEU A 157 9.56 3.55 -7.84
C LEU A 157 10.42 3.70 -6.58
N ASP A 158 11.02 4.90 -6.47
CA ASP A 158 11.63 5.42 -5.24
C ASP A 158 12.86 4.64 -4.76
N PHE A 159 13.91 4.68 -5.60
CA PHE A 159 15.23 4.09 -5.32
C PHE A 159 16.18 5.05 -4.59
N ASP A 160 15.66 6.05 -3.90
CA ASP A 160 16.47 7.08 -3.23
C ASP A 160 17.16 6.54 -1.97
N GLN A 161 16.60 5.50 -1.35
CA GLN A 161 17.13 4.80 -0.18
C GLN A 161 17.80 3.46 -0.51
N SER A 162 17.92 3.08 -1.78
CA SER A 162 18.64 1.86 -2.12
C SER A 162 20.14 2.01 -1.93
N PHE A 163 20.78 0.94 -1.47
CA PHE A 163 22.23 0.91 -1.28
C PHE A 163 22.80 -0.44 -1.74
N PRO A 164 24.07 -0.46 -2.17
CA PRO A 164 24.74 -1.73 -2.47
C PRO A 164 24.99 -2.50 -1.17
N THR A 165 24.74 -3.80 -1.15
CA THR A 165 24.95 -4.66 0.04
C THR A 165 26.40 -4.63 0.55
N SER A 166 27.36 -4.29 -0.31
CA SER A 166 28.76 -4.11 0.06
C SER A 166 29.06 -2.83 0.83
N SER A 167 28.13 -1.88 0.88
CA SER A 167 28.26 -0.60 1.56
C SER A 167 26.92 -0.17 2.16
N PRO A 168 26.41 -0.93 3.16
CA PRO A 168 25.19 -0.53 3.87
C PRO A 168 25.42 0.78 4.64
N PRO A 169 24.40 1.63 4.76
CA PRO A 169 24.46 2.79 5.63
C PRO A 169 24.55 2.36 7.11
N ASP A 170 25.22 3.19 7.91
CA ASP A 170 25.37 2.96 9.35
C ASP A 170 24.09 3.30 10.14
N ASP A 171 23.28 4.23 9.63
CA ASP A 171 22.04 4.66 10.24
C ASP A 171 20.85 3.79 9.83
N MET A 172 19.88 3.69 10.74
CA MET A 172 18.63 2.97 10.49
C MET A 172 17.87 3.60 9.32
N LEU A 173 17.39 2.73 8.43
CA LEU A 173 16.77 3.06 7.16
C LEU A 173 15.34 3.58 7.36
N GLY A 174 14.85 4.38 6.41
CA GLY A 174 13.55 5.06 6.48
C GLY A 174 12.34 4.16 6.17
N THR A 175 12.49 2.85 6.20
CA THR A 175 11.40 1.89 5.97
C THR A 175 10.27 2.13 6.96
N PRO A 176 9.01 2.24 6.50
CA PRO A 176 7.89 2.33 7.43
C PRO A 176 7.86 1.08 8.32
N PRO A 177 7.71 1.21 9.65
CA PRO A 177 7.85 0.10 10.59
C PRO A 177 7.00 -1.13 10.27
N GLU A 178 5.81 -0.97 9.68
CA GLU A 178 4.91 -2.08 9.30
C GLU A 178 5.45 -3.01 8.19
N TYR A 179 6.48 -2.59 7.44
CA TYR A 179 7.18 -3.41 6.43
C TYR A 179 8.55 -3.91 6.91
N LEU A 180 8.98 -3.51 8.10
CA LEU A 180 10.33 -3.75 8.58
C LEU A 180 10.54 -5.24 8.88
N ALA A 181 11.60 -5.81 8.32
CA ALA A 181 12.00 -7.18 8.60
C ALA A 181 12.54 -7.30 10.04
N PRO A 182 12.33 -8.44 10.73
CA PRO A 182 12.66 -8.56 12.14
C PRO A 182 14.15 -8.41 12.41
N GLU A 183 15.04 -8.88 11.52
CA GLU A 183 16.48 -8.69 11.65
C GLU A 183 16.87 -7.19 11.64
N VAL A 184 16.20 -6.38 10.83
CA VAL A 184 16.44 -4.93 10.76
C VAL A 184 15.87 -4.25 11.99
N ALA A 185 14.71 -4.70 12.46
CA ALA A 185 14.06 -4.15 13.64
C ALA A 185 14.88 -4.36 14.93
N VAL A 186 15.64 -5.45 15.03
CA VAL A 186 16.59 -5.68 16.12
C VAL A 186 17.96 -5.00 15.92
N GLY A 187 18.11 -4.22 14.84
CA GLY A 187 19.31 -3.43 14.56
C GLY A 187 20.41 -4.16 13.78
N GLN A 188 20.09 -5.28 13.12
CA GLN A 188 21.00 -5.87 12.14
C GLN A 188 20.85 -5.16 10.78
N ASN A 189 21.82 -5.40 9.90
CA ASN A 189 21.82 -4.80 8.57
C ASN A 189 20.71 -5.38 7.69
N ALA A 190 20.03 -4.52 6.95
CA ALA A 190 19.11 -4.96 5.91
C ALA A 190 19.88 -5.70 4.79
N SER A 191 19.18 -6.62 4.15
CA SER A 191 19.70 -7.47 3.09
C SER A 191 18.62 -7.72 2.03
N PRO A 192 18.94 -8.35 0.89
CA PRO A 192 17.92 -8.74 -0.09
C PRO A 192 16.79 -9.61 0.51
N ALA A 193 17.06 -10.36 1.58
CA ALA A 193 16.03 -11.12 2.29
C ALA A 193 15.05 -10.19 3.02
N SER A 194 15.49 -9.03 3.49
CA SER A 194 14.64 -8.01 4.12
C SER A 194 13.67 -7.39 3.11
N ASP A 195 14.10 -7.23 1.85
CA ASP A 195 13.22 -6.74 0.78
C ASP A 195 12.16 -7.77 0.41
N VAL A 196 12.49 -9.07 0.43
CA VAL A 196 11.52 -10.16 0.25
C VAL A 196 10.45 -10.14 1.35
N TRP A 197 10.84 -9.83 2.59
CA TRP A 197 9.90 -9.64 3.69
C TRP A 197 8.96 -8.46 3.44
N ALA A 198 9.50 -7.29 3.11
CA ALA A 198 8.71 -6.08 2.83
C ALA A 198 7.77 -6.27 1.63
N LEU A 199 8.21 -7.02 0.62
CA LEU A 199 7.38 -7.41 -0.51
C LEU A 199 6.21 -8.32 -0.10
N ALA A 200 6.43 -9.31 0.76
CA ALA A 200 5.36 -10.15 1.27
C ALA A 200 4.34 -9.34 2.09
N CYS A 201 4.80 -8.36 2.87
CA CYS A 201 3.91 -7.39 3.51
C CYS A 201 3.06 -6.61 2.49
N SER A 202 3.67 -6.17 1.39
CA SER A 202 2.97 -5.47 0.30
C SER A 202 1.94 -6.36 -0.41
N ILE A 203 2.28 -7.62 -0.70
CA ILE A 203 1.35 -8.59 -1.30
C ILE A 203 0.15 -8.83 -0.41
N PHE A 204 0.38 -9.09 0.89
CA PHE A 204 -0.70 -9.28 1.84
C PHE A 204 -1.57 -8.02 1.92
N ARG A 205 -0.97 -6.82 1.96
CA ARG A 205 -1.70 -5.55 1.98
C ARG A 205 -2.56 -5.34 0.74
N LEU A 206 -2.03 -5.60 -0.46
CA LEU A 206 -2.78 -5.49 -1.71
C LEU A 206 -3.96 -6.47 -1.77
N ARG A 207 -3.79 -7.67 -1.21
CA ARG A 207 -4.84 -8.69 -1.25
C ARG A 207 -5.91 -8.53 -0.17
N SER A 208 -5.53 -8.05 1.02
CA SER A 208 -6.39 -7.95 2.19
C SER A 208 -6.88 -6.53 2.51
N GLY A 209 -6.29 -5.52 1.90
CA GLY A 209 -6.52 -4.11 2.22
C GLY A 209 -5.78 -3.62 3.47
N GLN A 210 -5.12 -4.49 4.25
CA GLN A 210 -4.39 -4.14 5.47
C GLN A 210 -3.03 -4.85 5.55
N GLY A 211 -2.03 -4.24 6.20
CA GLY A 211 -0.71 -4.87 6.35
C GLY A 211 -0.74 -6.05 7.34
N PRO A 212 0.08 -7.10 7.14
CA PRO A 212 0.08 -8.25 8.04
C PRO A 212 0.60 -7.89 9.43
N PHE A 213 1.44 -6.86 9.56
CA PHE A 213 1.96 -6.35 10.84
C PHE A 213 1.56 -4.89 11.12
N ALA A 214 0.56 -4.39 10.38
CA ALA A 214 0.04 -3.04 10.59
C ALA A 214 -0.82 -2.94 11.85
N GLY A 215 -0.85 -1.75 12.45
CA GLY A 215 -1.69 -1.40 13.58
C GLY A 215 -1.58 0.09 13.88
N ILE A 216 -2.61 0.69 14.48
CA ILE A 216 -2.66 2.13 14.78
C ILE A 216 -1.46 2.58 15.64
N GLU A 217 -0.94 1.67 16.46
CA GLU A 217 0.17 1.92 17.38
C GLU A 217 1.55 1.63 16.77
N VAL A 218 1.64 1.12 15.54
CA VAL A 218 2.91 0.70 14.94
C VAL A 218 3.65 1.91 14.38
N SER A 219 4.55 2.47 15.20
CA SER A 219 5.27 3.70 14.89
C SER A 219 6.79 3.57 14.97
N SER A 220 7.28 2.45 15.50
CA SER A 220 8.70 2.19 15.73
C SER A 220 9.09 0.73 15.39
N PRO A 221 10.40 0.46 15.26
CA PRO A 221 10.91 -0.91 15.12
C PRO A 221 10.48 -1.86 16.24
N GLY A 222 10.46 -1.37 17.48
CA GLY A 222 9.98 -2.13 18.63
C GLY A 222 8.51 -2.50 18.50
N ASP A 223 7.64 -1.57 18.08
CA ASP A 223 6.22 -1.85 17.84
C ASP A 223 6.02 -2.88 16.72
N ALA A 224 6.82 -2.77 15.65
CA ALA A 224 6.81 -3.74 14.57
C ALA A 224 7.17 -5.14 15.08
N LEU A 225 8.22 -5.28 15.89
CA LEU A 225 8.58 -6.56 16.50
C LEU A 225 7.48 -7.11 17.41
N VAL A 226 6.80 -6.26 18.19
CA VAL A 226 5.64 -6.69 18.98
C VAL A 226 4.58 -7.31 18.06
N MET A 227 4.25 -6.68 16.94
CA MET A 227 3.29 -7.22 15.98
C MET A 227 3.77 -8.51 15.29
N ILE A 228 5.07 -8.63 15.04
CA ILE A 228 5.68 -9.85 14.51
C ILE A 228 5.57 -10.99 15.54
N ILE A 229 5.96 -10.75 16.80
CA ILE A 229 5.88 -11.73 17.90
C ILE A 229 4.44 -12.18 18.12
N ARG A 230 3.48 -11.24 18.10
CA ARG A 230 2.03 -11.51 18.19
C ARG A 230 1.58 -12.53 17.14
N THR A 231 2.22 -12.57 15.97
CA THR A 231 1.78 -13.32 14.80
C THR A 231 2.58 -14.60 14.54
N LEU A 232 3.90 -14.55 14.76
CA LEU A 232 4.84 -15.61 14.36
C LEU A 232 5.38 -16.41 15.54
N GLY A 233 5.13 -15.98 16.78
CA GLY A 233 5.70 -16.62 17.98
C GLY A 233 6.91 -15.85 18.52
N ASP A 234 7.58 -16.44 19.51
CA ASP A 234 8.68 -15.77 20.23
C ASP A 234 9.90 -15.50 19.34
N LEU A 235 10.66 -14.46 19.71
CA LEU A 235 11.93 -14.17 19.07
C LEU A 235 12.93 -15.31 19.32
N PRO A 236 13.85 -15.55 18.36
CA PRO A 236 15.03 -16.38 18.61
C PRO A 236 15.76 -15.91 19.87
N ASP A 237 16.33 -16.86 20.63
CA ASP A 237 17.00 -16.59 21.92
C ASP A 237 18.05 -15.47 21.83
N GLU A 238 18.79 -15.44 20.73
CA GLU A 238 19.81 -14.40 20.45
C GLU A 238 19.25 -12.97 20.36
N TRP A 239 17.97 -12.81 20.04
CA TRP A 239 17.33 -11.50 19.86
C TRP A 239 16.47 -11.08 21.05
N GLN A 240 16.17 -12.00 21.98
CA GLN A 240 15.35 -11.71 23.17
C GLN A 240 15.98 -10.67 24.11
N HIS A 241 17.29 -10.44 24.01
CA HIS A 241 18.03 -9.46 24.81
C HIS A 241 18.25 -8.11 24.11
N THR A 242 17.63 -7.90 22.95
CA THR A 242 17.71 -6.64 22.23
C THR A 242 17.05 -5.53 23.06
N LEU A 243 17.80 -4.45 23.31
CA LEU A 243 17.29 -3.27 24.00
C LEU A 243 16.80 -2.23 23.00
N PHE A 244 15.75 -1.51 23.38
CA PHE A 244 15.13 -0.44 22.61
C PHE A 244 15.15 0.86 23.40
N ASP A 245 15.45 1.97 22.73
CA ASP A 245 15.39 3.30 23.32
C ASP A 245 13.94 3.80 23.50
N TYR A 246 13.78 5.00 24.05
CA TYR A 246 12.46 5.63 24.24
C TYR A 246 11.68 5.83 22.93
N HIS A 247 12.35 5.84 21.77
CA HIS A 247 11.72 5.96 20.45
C HIS A 247 11.43 4.59 19.81
N GLY A 248 11.65 3.49 20.54
CA GLY A 248 11.45 2.12 20.06
C GLY A 248 12.48 1.69 19.03
N ARG A 249 13.67 2.32 18.99
CA ARG A 249 14.78 1.95 18.11
C ARG A 249 15.77 1.05 18.84
N PRO A 250 16.38 0.07 18.16
CA PRO A 250 17.38 -0.80 18.79
C PRO A 250 18.57 0.02 19.29
N THR A 251 19.02 -0.25 20.51
CA THR A 251 20.10 0.49 21.18
C THR A 251 21.07 -0.43 21.93
N ARG A 252 22.29 0.05 22.12
CA ARG A 252 23.31 -0.59 22.98
C ARG A 252 23.43 0.09 24.35
N ASP A 253 22.68 1.16 24.57
CA ASP A 253 22.65 1.87 25.83
C ASP A 253 21.87 1.06 26.88
N ALA A 254 22.60 0.42 27.80
CA ALA A 254 22.00 -0.38 28.86
C ALA A 254 21.38 0.46 30.00
N GLU A 255 21.69 1.75 30.09
CA GLU A 255 21.13 2.63 31.12
C GLU A 255 19.74 3.14 30.72
N ASN A 256 19.56 3.46 29.43
CA ASN A 256 18.31 4.02 28.91
C ASN A 256 17.51 3.06 28.01
N GLY A 257 18.07 1.90 27.67
CA GLY A 257 17.41 0.88 26.86
C GLY A 257 16.52 -0.05 27.68
N ALA A 258 15.41 -0.47 27.10
CA ALA A 258 14.47 -1.41 27.69
C ALA A 258 14.21 -2.61 26.76
N LEU A 259 13.89 -3.77 27.34
CA LEU A 259 13.40 -4.92 26.57
C LEU A 259 11.98 -4.65 26.05
N LEU A 260 11.58 -5.39 25.02
CA LEU A 260 10.20 -5.35 24.55
C LEU A 260 9.22 -5.75 25.66
N PRO A 261 8.02 -5.15 25.69
CA PRO A 261 6.98 -5.55 26.62
C PRO A 261 6.53 -6.99 26.38
N GLU A 262 6.03 -7.64 27.43
CA GLU A 262 5.45 -8.97 27.30
C GLU A 262 4.25 -8.96 26.36
N VAL A 263 4.27 -9.86 25.38
CA VAL A 263 3.20 -9.99 24.39
C VAL A 263 2.13 -10.95 24.91
N THR A 264 1.03 -10.39 25.42
CA THR A 264 -0.06 -11.15 26.07
C THR A 264 -1.12 -11.67 25.11
N TYR A 265 -1.28 -11.04 23.95
CA TYR A 265 -2.24 -11.43 22.92
C TYR A 265 -1.52 -12.04 21.72
N ARG A 266 -2.03 -13.15 21.20
CA ARG A 266 -1.51 -13.81 19.99
C ARG A 266 -2.60 -13.86 18.93
N ARG A 267 -2.16 -13.85 17.67
CA ARG A 267 -2.99 -14.10 16.49
C ARG A 267 -2.28 -15.05 15.55
N SER A 268 -3.04 -15.64 14.64
CA SER A 268 -2.55 -16.65 13.70
C SER A 268 -2.34 -16.05 12.32
N LEU A 269 -1.16 -16.25 11.72
CA LEU A 269 -0.92 -15.92 10.31
C LEU A 269 -1.92 -16.65 9.39
N ARG A 270 -2.27 -17.88 9.72
CA ARG A 270 -3.28 -18.64 8.97
C ARG A 270 -4.62 -17.95 9.03
N ASP A 271 -5.06 -17.53 10.21
CA ASP A 271 -6.36 -16.90 10.38
C ASP A 271 -6.39 -15.55 9.70
N LEU A 272 -5.28 -14.80 9.71
CA LEU A 272 -5.16 -13.56 8.93
C LEU A 272 -5.39 -13.80 7.43
N VAL A 273 -4.81 -14.87 6.87
CA VAL A 273 -4.95 -15.21 5.45
C VAL A 273 -6.35 -15.75 5.12
N TYR A 274 -6.87 -16.67 5.91
CA TYR A 274 -8.17 -17.29 5.67
C TYR A 274 -9.34 -16.33 5.94
N ASN A 275 -9.11 -15.25 6.67
CA ASN A 275 -10.10 -14.20 6.89
C ASN A 275 -10.10 -13.08 5.86
N ILE A 276 -9.23 -13.13 4.85
CA ILE A 276 -9.25 -12.15 3.75
C ILE A 276 -10.60 -12.23 3.03
N TYR A 277 -11.22 -11.06 2.85
CA TYR A 277 -12.49 -10.90 2.16
C TYR A 277 -12.30 -10.78 0.65
N ASP A 278 -13.35 -11.13 -0.09
CA ASP A 278 -13.40 -11.02 -1.54
C ASP A 278 -14.65 -10.32 -2.04
N SER A 279 -14.64 -9.98 -3.33
CA SER A 279 -15.76 -9.35 -4.00
C SER A 279 -16.91 -10.34 -4.22
N PRO A 280 -18.14 -10.05 -3.73
CA PRO A 280 -19.31 -10.89 -4.01
C PRO A 280 -19.77 -10.76 -5.47
N GLU A 281 -20.32 -11.83 -6.05
CA GLU A 281 -20.65 -11.95 -7.50
C GLU A 281 -21.33 -10.71 -8.07
N ASN A 282 -22.33 -10.18 -7.35
CA ASN A 282 -23.15 -9.07 -7.82
C ASN A 282 -23.07 -7.81 -6.93
N GLY A 283 -22.05 -7.70 -6.07
CA GLY A 283 -21.98 -6.60 -5.10
C GLY A 283 -23.05 -6.67 -4.00
N ILE A 284 -23.76 -7.80 -3.90
CA ILE A 284 -24.85 -8.03 -2.94
C ILE A 284 -24.57 -9.29 -2.13
N VAL A 285 -24.80 -9.21 -0.83
CA VAL A 285 -24.74 -10.33 0.12
C VAL A 285 -26.07 -10.40 0.86
N GLU A 286 -26.70 -11.56 0.85
CA GLU A 286 -27.97 -11.82 1.55
C GLU A 286 -27.74 -12.87 2.64
N THR A 287 -27.82 -12.46 3.91
CA THR A 287 -27.75 -13.35 5.07
C THR A 287 -29.13 -13.64 5.65
N GLY A 288 -30.14 -12.82 5.29
CA GLY A 288 -31.51 -12.93 5.78
C GLY A 288 -31.75 -12.21 7.11
N LYS A 289 -30.74 -11.51 7.65
CA LYS A 289 -30.89 -10.65 8.82
C LYS A 289 -31.61 -9.35 8.43
N VAL A 290 -32.45 -8.84 9.33
CA VAL A 290 -33.03 -7.50 9.20
C VAL A 290 -32.09 -6.51 9.88
N ARG A 291 -31.53 -5.57 9.11
CA ARG A 291 -30.59 -4.57 9.61
C ARG A 291 -31.18 -3.15 9.49
N PRO A 292 -30.82 -2.22 10.38
CA PRO A 292 -31.25 -0.83 10.28
C PRO A 292 -30.72 -0.17 9.01
N ASP A 293 -31.52 0.65 8.35
CA ASP A 293 -31.06 1.45 7.21
C ASP A 293 -30.23 2.64 7.71
N TYR A 294 -28.91 2.53 7.57
CA TYR A 294 -27.99 3.63 7.84
C TYR A 294 -27.68 4.38 6.56
N GLN A 295 -28.06 5.67 6.50
CA GLN A 295 -27.65 6.53 5.41
C GLN A 295 -26.16 6.86 5.54
N ALA A 296 -25.38 6.46 4.55
CA ALA A 296 -23.98 6.86 4.44
C ALA A 296 -23.86 8.40 4.31
N TRP A 297 -22.87 8.97 5.01
CA TRP A 297 -22.56 10.41 5.00
C TRP A 297 -22.16 10.91 3.61
N ASP A 298 -21.52 10.06 2.81
CA ASP A 298 -21.20 10.32 1.41
C ASP A 298 -21.80 9.22 0.52
N LYS A 299 -22.76 9.59 -0.33
CA LYS A 299 -23.43 8.64 -1.23
C LYS A 299 -22.54 8.16 -2.37
N THR A 300 -21.42 8.84 -2.64
CA THR A 300 -20.48 8.45 -3.70
C THR A 300 -19.58 7.28 -3.28
N ASP A 301 -19.48 7.02 -1.98
CA ASP A 301 -18.69 5.91 -1.45
C ASP A 301 -19.28 4.52 -1.74
N ASN A 302 -20.59 4.48 -1.98
CA ASN A 302 -21.36 3.25 -2.19
C ASN A 302 -21.53 2.91 -3.68
N VAL A 303 -20.86 3.62 -4.57
CA VAL A 303 -20.90 3.39 -6.02
C VAL A 303 -19.71 2.51 -6.41
N PRO A 304 -19.92 1.38 -7.11
CA PRO A 304 -18.83 0.56 -7.64
C PRO A 304 -17.94 1.34 -8.59
N TYR A 305 -16.71 0.88 -8.78
CA TYR A 305 -15.86 1.40 -9.85
C TYR A 305 -16.51 1.14 -11.23
N PRO A 306 -16.19 1.97 -12.24
CA PRO A 306 -16.61 1.76 -13.61
C PRO A 306 -16.33 0.31 -14.08
N PRO A 307 -17.22 -0.31 -14.89
CA PRO A 307 -17.08 -1.72 -15.28
C PRO A 307 -15.76 -2.08 -15.96
N CYS A 308 -15.08 -1.11 -16.57
CA CYS A 308 -13.77 -1.30 -17.20
C CYS A 308 -12.65 -1.66 -16.20
N PHE A 309 -12.88 -1.49 -14.90
CA PHE A 309 -11.98 -1.89 -13.82
C PHE A 309 -12.45 -3.11 -13.03
N ALA A 310 -13.57 -3.74 -13.40
CA ALA A 310 -14.19 -4.82 -12.60
C ALA A 310 -13.25 -6.01 -12.33
N ASP A 311 -12.36 -6.31 -13.27
CA ASP A 311 -11.36 -7.40 -13.14
C ASP A 311 -10.09 -6.96 -12.38
N MET A 312 -9.90 -5.64 -12.20
CA MET A 312 -8.69 -5.07 -11.59
C MET A 312 -8.89 -4.69 -10.13
N ALA A 313 -10.02 -4.07 -9.84
CA ALA A 313 -10.30 -3.41 -8.59
C ALA A 313 -11.79 -3.48 -8.27
N TRP A 314 -12.10 -3.68 -6.99
CA TRP A 314 -13.46 -3.51 -6.50
C TRP A 314 -13.46 -2.60 -5.27
N LYS A 315 -14.61 -1.99 -5.00
CA LYS A 315 -14.79 -1.05 -3.88
C LYS A 315 -15.61 -1.74 -2.79
N PRO A 316 -15.02 -2.15 -1.65
CA PRO A 316 -15.76 -2.87 -0.61
C PRO A 316 -16.99 -2.13 -0.10
N LYS A 317 -16.89 -0.81 0.10
CA LYS A 317 -18.01 0.05 0.52
C LYS A 317 -19.18 0.10 -0.46
N ALA A 318 -18.97 -0.27 -1.72
CA ALA A 318 -20.05 -0.40 -2.69
C ALA A 318 -20.82 -1.73 -2.58
N THR A 319 -20.40 -2.61 -1.66
CA THR A 319 -21.09 -3.86 -1.39
C THR A 319 -22.27 -3.63 -0.46
N LYS A 320 -23.42 -4.23 -0.82
CA LYS A 320 -24.65 -4.16 -0.06
C LYS A 320 -24.90 -5.49 0.66
N ILE A 321 -24.97 -5.48 1.98
CA ILE A 321 -25.21 -6.66 2.83
C ILE A 321 -26.56 -6.47 3.53
N ASP A 322 -27.53 -7.35 3.26
CA ASP A 322 -28.90 -7.26 3.81
C ASP A 322 -29.53 -5.86 3.65
N ASN A 323 -29.35 -5.27 2.46
CA ASN A 323 -29.76 -3.90 2.12
C ASN A 323 -29.01 -2.74 2.81
N VAL A 324 -27.93 -3.01 3.53
CA VAL A 324 -27.10 -2.00 4.20
C VAL A 324 -25.71 -1.94 3.56
N TYR A 325 -25.15 -0.74 3.44
CA TYR A 325 -23.76 -0.56 3.02
C TYR A 325 -22.82 -0.54 4.23
N LEU A 326 -21.56 -0.91 4.03
CA LEU A 326 -20.53 -0.77 5.06
C LEU A 326 -20.43 0.71 5.49
N HIS A 327 -20.59 0.98 6.79
CA HIS A 327 -20.65 2.34 7.32
C HIS A 327 -19.70 2.51 8.51
N GLY A 328 -18.51 3.05 8.25
CA GLY A 328 -17.61 3.46 9.33
C GLY A 328 -16.90 2.31 10.05
N TYR A 329 -16.58 2.53 11.32
CA TYR A 329 -15.85 1.61 12.20
C TYR A 329 -16.63 1.47 13.51
N ASP A 330 -17.69 0.67 13.50
CA ASP A 330 -18.50 0.32 14.67
C ASP A 330 -18.71 -1.21 14.73
N ASP A 331 -19.21 -1.71 15.87
CA ASP A 331 -19.45 -3.15 16.08
C ASP A 331 -20.40 -3.75 15.02
N ASP A 332 -21.33 -2.94 14.49
CA ASP A 332 -22.24 -3.32 13.41
C ASP A 332 -21.47 -3.56 12.09
N THR A 333 -20.39 -2.81 11.83
CA THR A 333 -19.53 -2.99 10.67
C THR A 333 -18.75 -4.30 10.72
N ASP A 334 -18.30 -4.75 11.88
CA ASP A 334 -17.59 -6.03 12.01
C ASP A 334 -18.52 -7.21 11.66
N GLU A 335 -19.77 -7.20 12.12
CA GLU A 335 -20.77 -8.20 11.73
C GLU A 335 -21.09 -8.18 10.23
N LEU A 336 -21.06 -7.00 9.60
CA LEU A 336 -21.26 -6.86 8.17
C LEU A 336 -20.06 -7.45 7.41
N LEU A 337 -18.84 -7.15 7.86
CA LEU A 337 -17.64 -7.72 7.27
C LEU A 337 -17.63 -9.24 7.39
N GLU A 338 -18.04 -9.84 8.51
CA GLU A 338 -18.15 -11.29 8.65
C GLU A 338 -19.05 -11.98 7.60
N ALA A 339 -20.07 -11.27 7.11
CA ALA A 339 -20.96 -11.80 6.06
C ALA A 339 -20.31 -11.81 4.67
N MET A 340 -19.22 -11.05 4.47
CA MET A 340 -18.54 -10.98 3.19
C MET A 340 -17.94 -12.34 2.81
N PRO A 341 -17.99 -12.71 1.52
CA PRO A 341 -17.31 -13.91 1.07
C PRO A 341 -15.82 -13.78 1.34
N LYS A 342 -15.20 -14.90 1.69
CA LYS A 342 -13.75 -15.01 1.84
C LYS A 342 -13.13 -15.38 0.49
N ILE A 343 -11.83 -15.17 0.37
CA ILE A 343 -11.08 -15.65 -0.80
C ILE A 343 -11.23 -17.18 -0.94
N PRO A 344 -11.13 -17.73 -2.16
CA PRO A 344 -11.19 -19.18 -2.37
C PRO A 344 -10.21 -19.94 -1.46
N GLU A 345 -10.64 -21.09 -0.91
CA GLU A 345 -9.82 -21.87 0.02
C GLU A 345 -8.47 -22.28 -0.61
N THR A 346 -8.45 -22.58 -1.91
CA THR A 346 -7.25 -22.89 -2.66
C THR A 346 -6.28 -21.70 -2.73
N GLU A 347 -6.79 -20.48 -2.95
CA GLU A 347 -6.00 -19.26 -2.91
C GLU A 347 -5.45 -19.00 -1.50
N ALA A 348 -6.30 -19.12 -0.47
CA ALA A 348 -5.90 -18.94 0.93
C ALA A 348 -4.79 -19.92 1.34
N ALA A 349 -4.92 -21.20 0.96
CA ALA A 349 -3.93 -22.22 1.24
C ALA A 349 -2.57 -21.89 0.60
N LEU A 350 -2.57 -21.48 -0.67
CA LEU A 350 -1.36 -21.12 -1.39
C LEU A 350 -0.74 -19.81 -0.88
N LEU A 351 -1.55 -18.81 -0.53
CA LEU A 351 -1.06 -17.56 0.04
C LEU A 351 -0.44 -17.81 1.42
N TYR A 352 -1.08 -18.64 2.25
CA TYR A 352 -0.56 -19.02 3.55
C TYR A 352 0.77 -19.78 3.42
N ASP A 353 0.87 -20.75 2.50
CA ASP A 353 2.12 -21.47 2.24
C ASP A 353 3.24 -20.50 1.82
N LEU A 354 2.97 -19.60 0.88
CA LEU A 354 3.92 -18.57 0.45
C LEU A 354 4.40 -17.71 1.63
N LEU A 355 3.47 -17.12 2.38
CA LEU A 355 3.80 -16.21 3.47
C LEU A 355 4.50 -16.92 4.63
N SER A 356 4.15 -18.18 4.92
CA SER A 356 4.82 -18.97 5.97
C SER A 356 6.29 -19.24 5.67
N ARG A 357 6.68 -19.25 4.39
CA ARG A 357 8.06 -19.43 3.94
C ARG A 357 8.85 -18.12 3.86
N VAL A 358 8.17 -16.99 3.74
CA VAL A 358 8.78 -15.64 3.76
C VAL A 358 8.90 -15.11 5.19
N PHE A 359 7.85 -15.25 6.00
CA PHE A 359 7.79 -14.74 7.36
C PHE A 359 8.50 -15.69 8.34
N VAL A 360 9.80 -15.81 8.14
CA VAL A 360 10.74 -16.55 8.98
C VAL A 360 11.73 -15.54 9.57
N TYR A 361 12.02 -15.68 10.87
CA TYR A 361 12.95 -14.80 11.57
C TYR A 361 14.34 -14.84 10.93
N ASP A 362 14.92 -16.03 10.76
CA ASP A 362 16.24 -16.23 10.17
C ASP A 362 16.24 -15.88 8.67
N PRO A 363 16.89 -14.79 8.24
CA PRO A 363 16.90 -14.36 6.85
C PRO A 363 17.61 -15.35 5.92
N ALA A 364 18.47 -16.23 6.43
CA ALA A 364 19.15 -17.25 5.62
C ALA A 364 18.25 -18.46 5.30
N LYS A 365 17.18 -18.66 6.08
CA LYS A 365 16.15 -19.70 5.84
C LYS A 365 14.94 -19.18 5.07
N ARG A 366 14.83 -17.86 4.94
CA ARG A 366 13.79 -17.18 4.17
C ARG A 366 13.94 -17.55 2.70
N ILE A 367 12.82 -17.85 2.04
CA ILE A 367 12.86 -18.11 0.60
C ILE A 367 13.43 -16.92 -0.16
N THR A 368 14.13 -17.21 -1.24
CA THR A 368 14.65 -16.18 -2.15
C THR A 368 13.53 -15.58 -3.00
N LEU A 369 13.75 -14.39 -3.55
CA LEU A 369 12.83 -13.78 -4.51
C LEU A 369 12.54 -14.70 -5.70
N ASP A 370 13.56 -15.41 -6.19
CA ASP A 370 13.46 -16.36 -7.28
C ASP A 370 12.56 -17.56 -6.95
N GLU A 371 12.62 -18.08 -5.73
CA GLU A 371 11.75 -19.17 -5.26
C GLU A 371 10.33 -18.68 -5.01
N MET A 372 10.20 -17.52 -4.38
CA MET A 372 8.92 -16.83 -4.19
C MET A 372 8.19 -16.66 -5.52
N LEU A 373 8.91 -16.26 -6.56
CA LEU A 373 8.40 -16.06 -7.91
C LEU A 373 7.86 -17.30 -8.61
N ARG A 374 8.42 -18.46 -8.29
CA ARG A 374 7.98 -19.75 -8.85
C ARG A 374 6.87 -20.38 -8.01
N HIS A 375 6.44 -19.70 -6.94
CA HIS A 375 5.42 -20.23 -6.05
C HIS A 375 4.07 -20.33 -6.76
N PRO A 376 3.31 -21.44 -6.60
CA PRO A 376 2.05 -21.67 -7.32
C PRO A 376 0.99 -20.57 -7.12
N TRP A 377 1.06 -19.82 -6.01
CA TRP A 377 0.16 -18.67 -5.77
C TRP A 377 0.20 -17.62 -6.90
N PHE A 378 1.37 -17.39 -7.51
CA PHE A 378 1.51 -16.44 -8.64
C PHE A 378 0.99 -17.00 -9.98
N HIS A 379 0.68 -18.30 -10.02
CA HIS A 379 0.34 -19.06 -11.22
C HIS A 379 -1.02 -19.77 -11.10
N ILE A 380 -1.83 -19.38 -10.11
CA ILE A 380 -3.10 -20.06 -9.82
C ILE A 380 -4.07 -20.00 -11.02
N ASP A 381 -4.02 -18.91 -11.80
CA ASP A 381 -4.86 -18.70 -12.98
C ASP A 381 -4.30 -19.42 -14.25
N ASP A 382 -3.07 -19.92 -14.22
CA ASP A 382 -2.46 -20.63 -15.36
C ASP A 382 -3.01 -22.07 -15.49
N GLY A 383 -3.54 -22.64 -14.40
CA GLY A 383 -4.14 -23.97 -14.37
C GLY A 383 -5.55 -24.05 -14.95
N ASP A 384 -6.35 -22.98 -14.81
CA ASP A 384 -7.73 -22.93 -15.35
C ASP A 384 -7.75 -22.71 -16.86
N LYS A 385 -6.72 -22.04 -17.42
CA LYS A 385 -6.59 -21.85 -18.88
C LYS A 385 -6.34 -23.14 -19.65
N LEU A 386 -5.71 -24.13 -19.02
CA LEU A 386 -5.43 -25.43 -19.63
C LEU A 386 -6.64 -26.38 -19.64
N GLN A 387 -7.69 -26.11 -18.87
CA GLN A 387 -8.90 -26.95 -18.84
C GLN A 387 -9.99 -26.49 -19.82
N HIS A 388 -9.83 -25.31 -20.43
CA HIS A 388 -10.78 -24.75 -21.40
C HIS A 388 -10.32 -24.87 -22.87
N GLU A 389 -9.20 -25.55 -23.14
CA GLU A 389 -8.69 -25.80 -24.50
C GLU A 389 -8.88 -27.23 -25.03
N ASP A 390 -9.58 -28.12 -24.30
CA ASP A 390 -9.88 -29.50 -24.74
C ASP A 390 -11.31 -29.72 -25.25
#